data_AF-A0A3N1NT64-F1
#
_entry.id   AF-A0A3N1NT64-F1
#
_cell.length_a   1.000
_cell.length_b   1.000
_cell.length_c   1.000
_cell.angle_alpha   90.00
_cell.angle_beta   90.00
_cell.angle_gamma   90.00
#
_symmetry.space_group_name_H-M   'P 1'
#
loop_
_entity.id
_entity.type
_entity.pdbx_description
1 polymer ?
#
loop_
_entity_poly.entity_id
_entity_poly.type
_entity_poly.pdbx_seq_one_letter_code
_entity_poly.pdbx_strand_id
1 'polypeptide(L)'
;MHGIRPIYSALLLASFTTSAASWGNGCPAGETNYFSCSQPKVVALCGEPGGAGLHLVLNGLNLGRGSDFFLRHISGEQRERYQLSFTSHGSHYLLFDDYRKTPLPPSDVQGLVVTNPDGVQKRLDCHQGYNKLEALAGKLDEPPTEPQQAP
;
A
#
# COMPACT_ATOMS: atom_id res chain seq x y z
N MET A 1 -53.44 47.84 -24.96
CA MET A 1 -51.97 47.86 -25.19
C MET A 1 -51.30 48.04 -23.83
N HIS A 2 -50.08 47.52 -23.64
CA HIS A 2 -49.41 47.13 -22.36
C HIS A 2 -49.77 45.70 -21.92
N GLY A 3 -48.90 44.71 -21.77
CA GLY A 3 -47.45 44.60 -21.92
C GLY A 3 -46.99 43.40 -21.08
N ILE A 4 -46.98 42.19 -21.67
CA ILE A 4 -46.61 40.94 -20.97
C ILE A 4 -45.08 40.87 -20.87
N ARG A 5 -44.53 40.79 -19.66
CA ARG A 5 -43.11 40.49 -19.42
C ARG A 5 -42.93 39.01 -19.12
N PRO A 6 -42.03 38.28 -19.81
CA PRO A 6 -41.69 36.92 -19.44
C PRO A 6 -40.70 36.92 -18.25
N ILE A 7 -41.03 36.15 -17.21
CA ILE A 7 -40.13 35.82 -16.11
C ILE A 7 -39.24 34.68 -16.59
N TYR A 8 -37.96 34.97 -16.77
CA TYR A 8 -36.93 33.95 -17.02
C TYR A 8 -36.64 33.23 -15.70
N SER A 9 -37.17 32.03 -15.53
CA SER A 9 -36.74 31.13 -14.46
C SER A 9 -35.35 30.60 -14.81
N ALA A 10 -34.33 31.12 -14.12
CA ALA A 10 -32.97 30.62 -14.20
C ALA A 10 -32.91 29.21 -13.60
N LEU A 11 -32.60 28.23 -14.44
CA LEU A 11 -32.29 26.86 -14.03
C LEU A 11 -30.93 26.90 -13.32
N LEU A 12 -30.93 26.89 -11.98
CA LEU A 12 -29.71 26.66 -11.19
C LEU A 12 -29.32 25.19 -11.34
N LEU A 13 -28.44 24.91 -12.29
CA LEU A 13 -27.70 23.65 -12.37
C LEU A 13 -26.83 23.55 -11.12
N ALA A 14 -27.30 22.80 -10.13
CA ALA A 14 -26.47 22.38 -9.01
C ALA A 14 -25.38 21.46 -9.57
N SER A 15 -24.20 22.05 -9.83
CA SER A 15 -22.98 21.31 -10.11
C SER A 15 -22.62 20.53 -8.85
N PHE A 16 -23.04 19.28 -8.78
CA PHE A 16 -22.43 18.32 -7.85
C PHE A 16 -20.98 18.18 -8.30
N THR A 17 -20.07 18.91 -7.64
CA THR A 17 -18.67 18.57 -7.65
C THR A 17 -18.56 17.22 -6.95
N THR A 18 -18.73 16.15 -7.70
CA THR A 18 -18.17 14.85 -7.34
C THR A 18 -16.69 15.10 -7.15
N SER A 19 -16.27 15.26 -5.90
CA SER A 19 -14.88 15.11 -5.50
C SER A 19 -14.51 13.69 -5.89
N ALA A 20 -14.02 13.51 -7.12
CA ALA A 20 -13.19 12.37 -7.43
C ALA A 20 -12.09 12.45 -6.39
N ALA A 21 -12.10 11.53 -5.42
CA ALA A 21 -11.01 11.35 -4.50
C ALA A 21 -9.78 11.20 -5.39
N SER A 22 -8.94 12.24 -5.47
CA SER A 22 -7.75 12.17 -6.28
C SER A 22 -6.81 11.30 -5.49
N TRP A 23 -6.57 10.10 -6.00
CA TRP A 23 -5.54 9.18 -5.50
C TRP A 23 -4.18 9.76 -5.91
N GLY A 24 -3.83 10.95 -5.43
CA GLY A 24 -2.67 11.73 -5.86
C GLY A 24 -1.35 10.96 -5.67
N ASN A 25 -1.32 10.05 -4.71
CA ASN A 25 -0.22 9.13 -4.43
C ASN A 25 -0.68 7.66 -4.34
N GLY A 26 -1.87 7.30 -4.85
CA GLY A 26 -2.41 5.95 -4.66
C GLY A 26 -2.97 5.64 -3.26
N CYS A 27 -2.99 6.60 -2.34
CA CYS A 27 -3.61 6.49 -1.01
C CYS A 27 -4.75 7.50 -0.81
N PRO A 28 -5.72 7.23 0.08
CA PRO A 28 -6.70 8.19 0.57
C PRO A 28 -6.09 9.52 1.06
N ALA A 29 -6.87 10.60 1.01
CA ALA A 29 -6.42 11.91 1.46
C ALA A 29 -6.12 11.92 2.97
N GLY A 30 -4.99 12.50 3.35
CA GLY A 30 -4.52 12.55 4.75
C GLY A 30 -3.63 11.38 5.15
N GLU A 31 -3.47 10.38 4.28
CA GLU A 31 -2.62 9.22 4.55
C GLU A 31 -1.25 9.31 3.87
N THR A 32 -0.30 8.59 4.46
CA THR A 32 1.06 8.40 3.94
C THR A 32 1.11 7.15 3.09
N ASN A 33 1.74 7.27 1.92
CA ASN A 33 2.10 6.12 1.10
C ASN A 33 3.49 5.59 1.52
N TYR A 34 3.54 4.36 2.03
CA TYR A 34 4.77 3.68 2.45
C TYR A 34 5.33 2.74 1.38
N PHE A 35 4.49 2.31 0.44
CA PHE A 35 4.84 1.44 -0.67
C PHE A 35 3.87 1.72 -1.81
N SER A 36 4.37 1.92 -3.02
CA SER A 36 3.54 2.15 -4.19
C SER A 36 4.11 1.45 -5.42
N CYS A 37 3.21 0.87 -6.18
CA CYS A 37 3.50 0.16 -7.40
C CYS A 37 2.39 0.47 -8.39
N SER A 38 2.72 1.00 -9.57
CA SER A 38 1.74 1.26 -10.63
C SER A 38 1.71 0.17 -11.70
N GLN A 39 2.76 -0.66 -11.77
CA GLN A 39 2.91 -1.75 -12.74
C GLN A 39 3.61 -2.96 -12.09
N PRO A 40 3.16 -4.21 -12.32
CA PRO A 40 2.09 -4.61 -13.25
C PRO A 40 0.65 -4.42 -12.71
N LYS A 41 0.52 -4.08 -11.43
CA LYS A 41 -0.77 -3.83 -10.77
C LYS A 41 -0.63 -2.61 -9.87
N VAL A 42 -1.75 -1.94 -9.63
CA VAL A 42 -1.80 -0.83 -8.68
C VAL A 42 -1.78 -1.43 -7.28
N VAL A 43 -0.68 -1.22 -6.56
CA VAL A 43 -0.49 -1.58 -5.16
C VAL A 43 -0.12 -0.33 -4.39
N ALA A 44 -0.77 -0.07 -3.26
CA ALA A 44 -0.35 0.98 -2.35
C ALA A 44 -0.50 0.52 -0.89
N LEU A 45 0.54 0.70 -0.09
CA LEU A 45 0.45 0.56 1.36
C LEU A 45 0.24 1.95 1.95
N CYS A 46 -0.90 2.11 2.60
CA CYS A 46 -1.36 3.39 3.11
C CYS A 46 -1.58 3.32 4.61
N GLY A 47 -1.44 4.45 5.30
CA GLY A 47 -1.74 4.57 6.72
C GLY A 47 -1.43 5.97 7.24
N GLU A 48 -1.65 6.19 8.53
CA GLU A 48 -1.30 7.44 9.19
C GLU A 48 0.22 7.65 9.21
N PRO A 49 0.75 8.89 9.27
CA PRO A 49 2.19 9.17 9.29
C PRO A 49 3.00 8.42 10.37
N GLY A 50 2.34 8.05 11.48
CA GLY A 50 2.89 7.24 12.56
C GLY A 50 2.95 5.74 12.29
N GLY A 51 2.49 5.25 11.14
CA GLY A 51 2.37 3.83 10.83
C GLY A 51 1.11 3.16 11.40
N ALA A 52 0.19 3.94 12.01
CA ALA A 52 -1.09 3.43 12.47
C ALA A 52 -2.08 3.27 11.31
N GLY A 53 -3.07 2.40 11.49
CA GLY A 53 -4.16 2.24 10.51
C GLY A 53 -3.72 1.70 9.15
N LEU A 54 -2.61 0.94 9.10
CA LEU A 54 -2.11 0.37 7.85
C LEU A 54 -3.17 -0.44 7.11
N HIS A 55 -3.20 -0.27 5.81
CA HIS A 55 -3.96 -1.10 4.88
C HIS A 55 -3.30 -1.12 3.51
N LEU A 56 -3.51 -2.22 2.80
CA LEU A 56 -3.03 -2.42 1.44
C LEU A 56 -4.17 -2.18 0.45
N VAL A 57 -3.98 -1.23 -0.47
CA VAL A 57 -4.80 -1.07 -1.67
C VAL A 57 -4.22 -1.98 -2.75
N LEU A 58 -4.98 -2.96 -3.23
CA LEU A 58 -4.60 -3.82 -4.36
C LEU A 58 -5.67 -3.77 -5.43
N ASN A 59 -5.36 -3.16 -6.59
CA ASN A 59 -6.31 -2.91 -7.67
C ASN A 59 -7.61 -2.20 -7.18
N GLY A 60 -7.47 -1.27 -6.24
CA GLY A 60 -8.60 -0.53 -5.65
C GLY A 60 -9.34 -1.26 -4.51
N LEU A 61 -8.94 -2.49 -4.17
CA LEU A 61 -9.47 -3.21 -3.00
C LEU A 61 -8.63 -2.91 -1.77
N ASN A 62 -9.27 -2.49 -0.68
CA ASN A 62 -8.62 -2.33 0.63
C ASN A 62 -8.53 -3.66 1.35
N LEU A 63 -7.31 -4.02 1.76
CA LEU A 63 -6.97 -5.29 2.40
C LEU A 63 -6.18 -5.03 3.69
N GLY A 64 -6.35 -5.93 4.65
CA GLY A 64 -5.69 -5.82 5.97
C GLY A 64 -6.36 -4.81 6.89
N ARG A 65 -6.05 -4.90 8.18
CA ARG A 65 -6.53 -3.96 9.20
C ARG A 65 -5.43 -3.64 10.19
N GLY A 66 -4.85 -2.44 10.11
CA GLY A 66 -4.07 -1.82 11.17
C GLY A 66 -2.98 -2.71 11.78
N SER A 67 -3.26 -3.28 12.95
CA SER A 67 -2.33 -4.08 13.74
C SER A 67 -1.97 -5.45 13.15
N ASP A 68 -2.63 -5.89 12.09
CA ASP A 68 -2.34 -7.20 11.47
C ASP A 68 -1.01 -7.23 10.68
N PHE A 69 -0.33 -6.08 10.59
CA PHE A 69 0.86 -5.89 9.79
C PHE A 69 2.13 -6.07 10.63
N PHE A 70 3.00 -6.97 10.18
CA PHE A 70 4.28 -7.26 10.79
C PHE A 70 5.42 -6.87 9.86
N LEU A 71 6.36 -6.07 10.35
CA LEU A 71 7.56 -5.72 9.60
C LEU A 71 8.75 -6.52 10.11
N ARG A 72 9.45 -7.16 9.17
CA ARG A 72 10.72 -7.82 9.40
C ARG A 72 11.80 -7.11 8.61
N HIS A 73 12.86 -6.71 9.30
CA HIS A 73 14.10 -6.23 8.69
C HIS A 73 15.14 -7.35 8.71
N ILE A 74 15.71 -7.66 7.55
CA ILE A 74 16.80 -8.62 7.38
C ILE A 74 17.99 -7.86 6.83
N SER A 75 18.97 -7.61 7.69
CA SER A 75 20.22 -6.94 7.33
C SER A 75 21.35 -7.95 7.22
N GLY A 76 22.17 -7.82 6.18
CA GLY A 76 23.42 -8.55 6.00
C GLY A 76 24.44 -7.71 5.25
N GLU A 77 25.70 -8.14 5.25
CA GLU A 77 26.81 -7.35 4.68
C GLU A 77 26.57 -6.90 3.22
N GLN A 78 25.90 -7.74 2.43
CA GLN A 78 25.71 -7.54 0.99
C GLN A 78 24.24 -7.30 0.59
N ARG A 79 23.32 -7.28 1.56
CA ARG A 79 21.89 -7.29 1.28
C ARG A 79 21.09 -6.70 2.44
N GLU A 80 20.11 -5.89 2.10
CA GLU A 80 19.18 -5.28 3.04
C GLU A 80 17.77 -5.55 2.54
N ARG A 81 16.92 -6.15 3.37
CA ARG A 81 15.55 -6.48 2.99
C ARG A 81 14.56 -6.07 4.07
N TYR A 82 13.56 -5.31 3.67
CA TYR A 82 12.37 -5.05 4.47
C TYR A 82 11.21 -5.90 3.95
N GLN A 83 10.48 -6.53 4.86
CA GLN A 83 9.36 -7.41 4.56
C GLN A 83 8.18 -7.05 5.45
N LEU A 84 7.10 -6.57 4.85
CA LEU A 84 5.86 -6.30 5.57
C LEU A 84 4.84 -7.36 5.21
N SER A 85 4.31 -8.07 6.21
CA SER A 85 3.36 -9.15 5.98
C SER A 85 2.10 -9.00 6.81
N PHE A 86 1.00 -9.53 6.27
CA PHE A 86 -0.27 -9.65 6.96
C PHE A 86 -1.10 -10.76 6.31
N THR A 87 -2.16 -11.20 6.99
CA THR A 87 -3.09 -12.19 6.47
C THR A 87 -4.48 -11.58 6.36
N SER A 88 -5.15 -11.79 5.24
CA SER A 88 -6.52 -11.32 5.01
C SER A 88 -7.30 -12.34 4.20
N HIS A 89 -8.51 -12.68 4.67
CA HIS A 89 -9.38 -13.69 4.03
C HIS A 89 -8.68 -15.04 3.75
N GLY A 90 -7.77 -15.46 4.63
CA GLY A 90 -7.00 -16.70 4.49
C GLY A 90 -5.81 -16.62 3.53
N SER A 91 -5.65 -15.53 2.79
CA SER A 91 -4.46 -15.28 1.97
C SER A 91 -3.40 -14.55 2.78
N HIS A 92 -2.14 -14.94 2.60
CA HIS A 92 -0.99 -14.23 3.15
C HIS A 92 -0.41 -13.27 2.11
N TYR A 93 -0.18 -12.03 2.53
CA TYR A 93 0.35 -10.96 1.71
C TYR A 93 1.70 -10.54 2.26
N LEU A 94 2.71 -10.43 1.39
CA LEU A 94 4.06 -10.04 1.74
C LEU A 94 4.55 -8.97 0.78
N LEU A 95 4.57 -7.72 1.24
CA LEU A 95 5.31 -6.67 0.56
C LEU A 95 6.79 -6.82 0.88
N PHE A 96 7.65 -6.60 -0.11
CA PHE A 96 9.08 -6.66 0.08
C PHE A 96 9.79 -5.53 -0.64
N ASP A 97 10.90 -5.12 -0.04
CA ASP A 97 11.86 -4.16 -0.55
C ASP A 97 13.25 -4.79 -0.33
N ASP A 98 13.87 -5.27 -1.41
CA ASP A 98 15.10 -6.07 -1.39
C ASP A 98 16.23 -5.37 -2.13
N TYR A 99 17.12 -4.77 -1.36
CA TYR A 99 18.30 -4.11 -1.87
C TYR A 99 19.52 -5.02 -1.79
N ARG A 100 20.17 -5.26 -2.93
CA ARG A 100 21.42 -6.04 -3.03
C ARG A 100 22.57 -5.12 -3.43
N LYS A 101 23.57 -5.03 -2.55
CA LYS A 101 24.79 -4.23 -2.77
C LYS A 101 25.77 -4.90 -3.73
N THR A 102 25.72 -6.23 -3.85
CA THR A 102 26.52 -7.00 -4.81
C THR A 102 25.69 -8.06 -5.56
N PRO A 103 26.04 -8.35 -6.83
CA PRO A 103 27.13 -7.76 -7.63
C PRO A 103 26.86 -6.30 -8.04
N LEU A 104 27.88 -5.58 -8.52
CA LEU A 104 27.71 -4.24 -9.10
C LEU A 104 27.19 -4.33 -10.55
N PRO A 105 26.25 -3.47 -10.97
CA PRO A 105 25.61 -2.40 -10.19
C PRO A 105 24.62 -2.96 -9.15
N PRO A 106 24.38 -2.24 -8.03
CA PRO A 106 23.41 -2.67 -7.02
C PRO A 106 22.04 -2.91 -7.66
N SER A 107 21.30 -3.90 -7.16
CA SER A 107 19.95 -4.19 -7.64
C SER A 107 18.95 -3.97 -6.53
N ASP A 108 17.84 -3.35 -6.89
CA ASP A 108 16.70 -3.15 -6.02
C ASP A 108 15.51 -3.90 -6.63
N VAL A 109 14.93 -4.82 -5.87
CA VAL A 109 13.77 -5.60 -6.29
C VAL A 109 12.71 -5.48 -5.22
N GLN A 110 11.55 -4.97 -5.62
CA GLN A 110 10.47 -4.64 -4.71
C GLN A 110 9.18 -5.22 -5.26
N GLY A 111 8.21 -5.50 -4.40
CA GLY A 111 6.99 -6.14 -4.90
C GLY A 111 6.06 -6.66 -3.84
N LEU A 112 5.12 -7.47 -4.30
CA LEU A 112 4.12 -8.17 -3.50
C LEU A 112 4.14 -9.67 -3.83
N VAL A 113 4.21 -10.50 -2.80
CA VAL A 113 3.89 -11.93 -2.89
C VAL A 113 2.53 -12.16 -2.23
N VAL A 114 1.65 -12.87 -2.93
CA VAL A 114 0.37 -13.33 -2.40
C VAL A 114 0.39 -14.85 -2.37
N THR A 115 0.23 -15.43 -1.19
CA THR A 115 0.04 -16.86 -0.98
C THR A 115 -1.43 -17.10 -0.66
N ASN A 116 -2.14 -17.76 -1.55
CA ASN A 116 -3.55 -18.10 -1.37
C ASN A 116 -3.72 -19.21 -0.31
N PRO A 117 -4.95 -19.44 0.20
CA PRO A 117 -5.22 -20.50 1.18
C PRO A 117 -4.88 -21.92 0.69
N ASP A 118 -4.87 -22.13 -0.62
CA ASP A 118 -4.47 -23.39 -1.27
C ASP A 118 -2.94 -23.55 -1.39
N GLY A 119 -2.17 -22.59 -0.88
CA GLY A 119 -0.71 -22.55 -0.93
C GLY A 119 -0.14 -22.01 -2.25
N VAL A 120 -0.98 -21.67 -3.24
CA VAL A 120 -0.52 -21.13 -4.52
C VAL A 120 0.05 -19.73 -4.31
N GLN A 121 1.29 -19.54 -4.76
CA GLN A 121 1.98 -18.24 -4.68
C GLN A 121 1.95 -17.49 -5.99
N LYS A 122 1.65 -16.19 -5.91
CA LYS A 122 1.76 -15.24 -7.02
C LYS A 122 2.68 -14.12 -6.60
N ARG A 123 3.75 -13.90 -7.37
CA ARG A 123 4.71 -12.81 -7.17
C ARG A 123 4.50 -11.72 -8.20
N LEU A 124 4.49 -10.48 -7.74
CA LEU A 124 4.40 -9.27 -8.54
C LEU A 124 5.64 -8.44 -8.23
N ASP A 125 6.57 -8.38 -9.18
CA ASP A 125 7.72 -7.51 -9.09
C ASP A 125 7.34 -6.12 -9.63
N CYS A 126 7.63 -5.09 -8.85
CA CYS A 126 7.32 -3.71 -9.19
C CYS A 126 8.42 -3.11 -10.06
N HIS A 127 8.00 -2.48 -11.15
CA HIS A 127 8.92 -1.82 -12.08
C HIS A 127 8.93 -0.29 -11.94
N GLN A 128 7.90 0.27 -11.30
CA GLN A 128 7.72 1.70 -11.09
C GLN A 128 7.00 1.95 -9.77
N GLY A 129 7.50 2.92 -9.00
CA GLY A 129 6.84 3.38 -7.78
C GLY A 129 7.79 3.94 -6.73
N TYR A 130 7.26 4.15 -5.54
CA TYR A 130 7.96 4.64 -4.36
C TYR A 130 7.80 3.63 -3.25
N ASN A 131 8.89 3.00 -2.84
CA ASN A 131 8.86 1.94 -1.85
C ASN A 131 9.88 2.28 -0.77
N LYS A 132 9.38 2.50 0.45
CA LYS A 132 10.21 2.79 1.63
C LYS A 132 9.61 2.07 2.82
N LEU A 133 9.60 0.74 2.75
CA LEU A 133 9.14 -0.05 3.90
C LEU A 133 10.02 0.18 5.13
N GLU A 134 11.28 0.59 4.93
CA GLU A 134 12.15 1.12 6.00
C GLU A 134 11.49 2.23 6.82
N ALA A 135 10.64 3.09 6.23
CA ALA A 135 9.97 4.17 6.96
C ALA A 135 8.95 3.68 8.01
N LEU A 136 8.65 2.38 8.03
CA LEU A 136 7.85 1.70 9.05
C LEU A 136 8.70 1.00 10.11
N ALA A 137 10.03 0.97 9.95
CA ALA A 137 10.93 0.38 10.94
C ALA A 137 10.77 1.08 12.30
N GLY A 138 10.56 0.29 13.35
CA GLY A 138 10.32 0.79 14.70
C GLY A 138 8.96 1.46 14.93
N LYS A 139 8.04 1.41 13.95
CA LYS A 139 6.67 1.97 14.08
C LYS A 139 5.58 0.91 14.22
N LEU A 140 5.90 -0.35 13.94
CA LEU A 140 4.97 -1.46 14.06
C LEU A 140 5.37 -2.34 15.23
N ASP A 141 4.36 -2.97 15.84
CA ASP A 141 4.57 -3.95 16.89
C ASP A 141 5.45 -5.10 16.34
N GLU A 142 6.39 -5.57 17.17
CA GLU A 142 7.24 -6.69 16.78
C GLU A 142 6.40 -7.95 16.59
N PRO A 143 6.72 -8.80 15.60
CA PRO A 143 6.04 -10.09 15.46
C PRO A 143 6.23 -10.88 16.76
N PRO A 144 5.20 -11.61 17.23
CA PRO A 144 5.34 -12.45 18.41
C PRO A 144 6.54 -13.37 18.21
N THR A 145 7.49 -13.32 19.15
CA THR A 145 8.67 -14.19 19.12
C THR A 145 8.16 -15.62 19.19
N GLU A 146 8.22 -16.36 18.08
CA GLU A 146 7.92 -17.78 18.10
C GLU A 146 8.88 -18.42 19.11
N PRO A 147 8.40 -19.20 20.09
CA PRO A 147 9.28 -19.82 21.07
C PRO A 147 10.29 -20.66 20.30
N GLN A 148 11.58 -20.32 20.43
CA GLN A 148 12.66 -21.13 19.92
C GLN A 148 12.45 -22.55 20.42
N GLN A 149 12.07 -23.45 19.52
CA GLN A 149 12.03 -24.87 19.79
C GLN A 149 13.45 -25.24 20.21
N ALA A 150 13.62 -25.55 21.50
CA ALA A 150 14.88 -26.02 22.05
C ALA A 150 15.32 -27.27 21.28
N PRO A 151 16.63 -27.43 21.02
CA PRO A 151 17.16 -28.57 20.26
C PRO A 151 16.86 -29.92 20.91
#